data_AF-A0A7D8Z1T5-F1
#
_entry.id   AF-A0A7D8Z1T5-F1
#
_cell.length_a   1.000
_cell.length_b   1.000
_cell.length_c   1.000
_cell.angle_alpha   90.00
_cell.angle_beta   90.00
_cell.angle_gamma   90.00
#
_symmetry.space_group_name_H-M   'P 1'
#
loop_
_entity.id
_entity.type
_entity.pdbx_description
1 polymer ?
#
loop_
_entity_poly.entity_id
_entity_poly.type
_entity_poly.pdbx_seq_one_letter_code
_entity_poly.pdbx_strand_id
1 'polypeptide(L)'
;MDIRYDDGQSLEPTNPVIERIIYLMSKDTKIGIVTAAGYTEAERYYGRLHGLLDAVKASTILSDAQKKNLIIMANLSLPATILRKERAVGIIPSVAGYKFARESLEETVLVVQKKLEMSEVGRMLPFCAFNGGNDVFVDIGDKSWGVLVCQEYFGGVNGGRIGGERTLHVGDQFLSAGSNDFKARVVGTTAWIASPRETVELLDELKELIEKKEANGV
;
A
#
# COMPACT_ATOMS: atom_id res chain seq x y z
N MET A 1 -12.17 -12.45 5.80
CA MET A 1 -13.42 -12.03 5.12
C MET A 1 -13.49 -10.54 5.29
N ASP A 2 -13.37 -9.77 4.22
CA ASP A 2 -13.63 -8.34 4.30
C ASP A 2 -15.12 -8.16 4.59
N ILE A 3 -15.43 -7.50 5.70
CA ILE A 3 -16.81 -7.26 6.16
C ILE A 3 -17.38 -5.97 5.56
N ARG A 4 -16.58 -5.24 4.78
CA ARG A 4 -16.98 -4.00 4.11
C ARG A 4 -17.23 -4.25 2.63
N TYR A 5 -18.31 -3.67 2.11
CA TYR A 5 -18.62 -3.67 0.67
C TYR A 5 -17.80 -2.62 -0.10
N ASP A 6 -17.16 -1.68 0.59
CA ASP A 6 -16.46 -0.53 0.00
C ASP A 6 -15.36 -0.02 0.96
N ASP A 7 -14.19 0.30 0.42
CA ASP A 7 -12.96 0.60 1.17
C ASP A 7 -13.11 1.86 2.05
N GLY A 8 -13.50 1.67 3.30
CA GLY A 8 -13.50 2.71 4.33
C GLY A 8 -14.82 2.95 5.04
N GLN A 9 -15.95 2.47 4.51
CA GLN A 9 -17.27 2.74 5.09
C GLN A 9 -17.51 2.04 6.44
N SER A 10 -18.40 2.63 7.24
CA SER A 10 -18.88 2.05 8.49
C SER A 10 -19.74 0.81 8.23
N LEU A 11 -19.72 -0.13 9.17
CA LEU A 11 -20.60 -1.29 9.12
C LEU A 11 -22.00 -0.88 9.58
N GLU A 12 -22.83 -0.51 8.62
CA GLU A 12 -24.21 -0.07 8.85
C GLU A 12 -25.14 -1.23 9.29
N PRO A 13 -26.20 -0.96 10.08
CA PRO A 13 -27.13 -1.98 10.57
C PRO A 13 -27.81 -2.83 9.48
N THR A 14 -27.95 -2.29 8.28
CA THR A 14 -28.57 -2.98 7.13
C THR A 14 -27.63 -3.98 6.45
N ASN A 15 -26.37 -4.05 6.87
CA ASN A 15 -25.40 -4.94 6.25
C ASN A 15 -25.73 -6.42 6.55
N PRO A 16 -25.96 -7.26 5.53
CA PRO A 16 -26.38 -8.65 5.71
C PRO A 16 -25.29 -9.55 6.32
N VAL A 17 -24.07 -9.06 6.53
CA VAL A 17 -23.03 -9.77 7.29
C VAL A 17 -23.33 -9.82 8.77
N ILE A 18 -24.05 -8.82 9.32
CA ILE A 18 -24.34 -8.70 10.76
C ILE A 18 -25.19 -9.88 11.23
N GLU A 19 -26.26 -10.21 10.50
CA GLU A 19 -27.13 -11.34 10.84
C GLU A 19 -26.36 -12.68 10.84
N ARG A 20 -25.42 -12.84 9.91
CA ARG A 20 -24.58 -14.04 9.81
C ARG A 20 -23.58 -14.12 10.98
N ILE A 21 -23.00 -13.00 11.39
CA ILE A 21 -22.11 -12.94 12.55
C ILE A 21 -22.90 -13.27 13.83
N ILE A 22 -24.09 -12.70 14.02
CA ILE A 22 -24.95 -13.01 15.17
C ILE A 22 -25.34 -14.49 15.18
N TYR A 23 -25.70 -15.06 14.02
CA TYR A 23 -26.00 -16.48 13.90
C TYR A 23 -24.81 -17.35 14.35
N LEU A 24 -23.59 -17.06 13.88
CA LEU A 24 -22.39 -17.79 14.29
C LEU A 24 -22.12 -17.66 15.80
N MET A 25 -22.26 -16.45 16.36
CA MET A 25 -22.12 -16.22 17.80
C MET A 25 -23.15 -16.99 18.62
N SER A 26 -24.39 -17.16 18.10
CA SER A 26 -25.43 -17.97 18.75
C SER A 26 -25.12 -19.48 18.78
N LYS A 27 -24.15 -19.91 17.97
CA LYS A 27 -23.61 -21.29 17.94
C LYS A 27 -22.28 -21.39 18.69
N ASP A 28 -22.03 -20.49 19.64
CA ASP A 28 -20.82 -20.42 20.46
C ASP A 28 -19.51 -20.25 19.66
N THR A 29 -19.60 -19.75 18.43
CA THR A 29 -18.42 -19.42 17.62
C THR A 29 -17.84 -18.07 18.07
N LYS A 30 -16.53 -18.06 18.34
CA LYS A 30 -15.77 -16.84 18.67
C LYS A 30 -15.43 -16.08 17.40
N ILE A 31 -15.73 -14.79 17.38
CA ILE A 31 -15.53 -13.91 16.23
C ILE A 31 -14.54 -12.81 16.62
N GLY A 32 -13.39 -12.78 15.93
CA GLY A 32 -12.40 -11.71 16.05
C GLY A 32 -12.49 -10.76 14.87
N ILE A 33 -12.66 -9.46 15.12
CA ILE A 33 -12.56 -8.41 14.11
C ILE A 33 -11.22 -7.72 14.29
N VAL A 34 -10.34 -7.90 13.29
CA VAL A 34 -9.05 -7.22 13.24
C VAL A 34 -9.20 -5.99 12.37
N THR A 35 -8.81 -4.83 12.88
CA THR A 35 -8.80 -3.60 12.10
C THR A 35 -7.45 -2.92 12.21
N ALA A 36 -6.99 -2.39 11.08
CA ALA A 36 -5.75 -1.62 11.00
C ALA A 36 -5.97 -0.10 11.03
N ALA A 37 -7.22 0.34 11.23
CA ALA A 37 -7.44 1.71 11.69
C ALA A 37 -6.67 1.91 13.00
N GLY A 38 -5.71 2.82 13.00
CA GLY A 38 -4.92 3.20 14.18
C GLY A 38 -5.51 4.40 14.89
N TYR A 39 -6.76 4.29 15.37
CA TYR A 39 -7.34 5.35 16.18
C TYR A 39 -6.78 5.29 17.60
N THR A 40 -6.49 6.45 18.17
CA THR A 40 -6.15 6.58 19.59
C THR A 40 -7.39 6.62 20.48
N GLU A 41 -8.57 6.84 19.88
CA GLU A 41 -9.86 7.07 20.54
C GLU A 41 -10.80 5.88 20.30
N ALA A 42 -11.40 5.34 21.36
CA ALA A 42 -12.32 4.20 21.30
C ALA A 42 -13.60 4.52 20.52
N GLU A 43 -14.07 5.78 20.58
CA GLU A 43 -15.28 6.26 19.91
C GLU A 43 -15.19 6.13 18.39
N ARG A 44 -13.99 6.24 17.80
CA ARG A 44 -13.80 6.09 16.35
C ARG A 44 -13.90 4.64 15.89
N TYR A 45 -13.47 3.70 16.72
CA TYR A 45 -13.71 2.27 16.47
C TYR A 45 -15.20 1.95 16.53
N TYR A 46 -15.90 2.51 17.53
CA TYR A 46 -17.34 2.38 17.63
C TYR A 46 -18.03 2.95 16.37
N GLY A 47 -17.69 4.16 15.93
CA GLY A 47 -18.29 4.76 14.72
C GLY A 47 -18.21 3.86 13.47
N ARG A 48 -17.10 3.12 13.29
CA ARG A 48 -16.94 2.19 12.16
C ARG A 48 -17.67 0.86 12.29
N LEU A 49 -18.01 0.45 13.50
CA LEU A 49 -18.58 -0.87 13.80
C LEU A 49 -19.93 -0.78 14.51
N HIS A 50 -20.52 0.43 14.57
CA HIS A 50 -21.71 0.71 15.37
C HIS A 50 -22.87 -0.21 15.00
N GLY A 51 -23.12 -0.47 13.71
CA GLY A 51 -24.20 -1.35 13.29
C GLY A 51 -24.08 -2.78 13.83
N LEU A 52 -22.87 -3.33 13.91
CA LEU A 52 -22.65 -4.65 14.51
C LEU A 52 -22.70 -4.60 16.04
N LEU A 53 -22.06 -3.60 16.66
CA LEU A 53 -21.99 -3.48 18.12
C LEU A 53 -23.38 -3.27 18.72
N ASP A 54 -24.19 -2.43 18.09
CA ASP A 54 -25.57 -2.17 18.50
C ASP A 54 -26.45 -3.39 18.28
N ALA A 55 -26.29 -4.10 17.15
CA ALA A 55 -27.03 -5.32 16.89
C ALA A 55 -26.69 -6.44 17.89
N VAL A 56 -25.42 -6.60 18.27
CA VAL A 56 -25.01 -7.56 19.32
C VAL A 56 -25.57 -7.17 20.68
N LYS A 57 -25.54 -5.87 21.02
CA LYS A 57 -26.09 -5.36 22.28
C LYS A 57 -27.60 -5.59 22.37
N ALA A 58 -28.33 -5.25 21.31
CA ALA A 58 -29.79 -5.36 21.20
C ALA A 58 -30.29 -6.80 20.97
N SER A 59 -29.40 -7.73 20.59
CA SER A 59 -29.78 -9.12 20.32
C SER A 59 -30.41 -9.79 21.55
N THR A 60 -31.59 -10.37 21.32
CA THR A 60 -32.32 -11.24 22.27
C THR A 60 -31.99 -12.72 22.07
N ILE A 61 -31.26 -13.06 21.00
CA ILE A 61 -30.88 -14.44 20.63
C ILE A 61 -29.56 -14.82 21.33
N LEU A 62 -28.67 -13.85 21.55
CA LEU A 62 -27.38 -14.07 22.21
C LEU A 62 -27.51 -14.00 23.72
N SER A 63 -27.00 -15.03 24.41
CA SER A 63 -26.77 -14.95 25.86
C SER A 63 -25.65 -13.95 26.21
N ASP A 64 -25.58 -13.52 27.47
CA ASP A 64 -24.51 -12.62 27.94
C ASP A 64 -23.10 -13.21 27.77
N ALA A 65 -22.98 -14.54 27.83
CA ALA A 65 -21.73 -15.23 27.54
C ALA A 65 -21.39 -15.16 26.04
N GLN A 66 -22.37 -15.39 25.16
CA GLN A 66 -22.19 -15.33 23.72
C GLN A 66 -21.93 -13.91 23.20
N LYS A 67 -22.47 -12.88 23.84
CA LYS A 67 -22.13 -11.48 23.50
C LYS A 67 -20.63 -11.20 23.67
N LYS A 68 -19.96 -11.88 24.61
CA LYS A 68 -18.51 -11.78 24.84
C LYS A 68 -17.66 -12.56 23.83
N ASN A 69 -18.28 -13.33 22.92
CA ASN A 69 -17.55 -14.04 21.86
C ASN A 69 -17.07 -13.11 20.73
N LEU A 70 -17.45 -11.82 20.75
CA LEU A 70 -16.95 -10.80 19.83
C LEU A 70 -15.76 -10.06 20.46
N ILE A 71 -14.61 -10.09 19.78
CA ILE A 71 -13.42 -9.32 20.17
C ILE A 71 -13.02 -8.42 19.00
N ILE A 72 -12.72 -7.16 19.29
CA ILE A 72 -12.15 -6.21 18.32
C ILE A 72 -10.71 -5.95 18.72
N MET A 73 -9.77 -6.31 17.85
CA MET A 73 -8.34 -6.03 18.04
C MET A 73 -7.89 -4.89 17.13
N ALA A 74 -7.20 -3.93 17.73
CA ALA A 74 -6.50 -2.85 17.04
C ALA A 74 -4.99 -3.06 17.18
N ASN A 75 -4.26 -2.71 16.11
CA ASN A 75 -2.84 -2.95 15.86
C ASN A 75 -2.52 -4.37 15.36
N LEU A 76 -1.81 -4.41 14.24
CA LEU A 76 -1.07 -5.58 13.79
C LEU A 76 0.09 -5.75 14.79
N SER A 77 -0.08 -6.61 15.81
CA SER A 77 1.00 -7.04 16.71
C SER A 77 2.01 -7.90 15.97
N LEU A 78 2.64 -7.31 14.95
CA LEU A 78 3.62 -7.98 14.11
C LEU A 78 4.87 -8.26 14.93
N PRO A 79 5.45 -9.48 14.86
CA PRO A 79 6.77 -9.76 15.42
C PRO A 79 7.83 -9.12 14.53
N ALA A 80 7.91 -7.79 14.61
CA ALA A 80 8.70 -6.94 13.74
C ALA A 80 9.66 -6.03 14.50
N THR A 81 10.85 -5.85 13.95
CA THR A 81 11.88 -4.94 14.45
C THR A 81 11.95 -3.73 13.53
N ILE A 82 12.05 -2.53 14.11
CA ILE A 82 12.24 -1.30 13.33
C ILE A 82 13.71 -1.17 12.93
N LEU A 83 13.97 -1.01 11.63
CA LEU A 83 15.28 -0.66 11.10
C LEU A 83 15.29 0.80 10.65
N ARG A 84 16.25 1.58 11.12
CA ARG A 84 16.47 2.97 10.69
C ARG A 84 17.78 3.07 9.91
N LYS A 85 17.72 3.71 8.75
CA LYS A 85 18.87 4.14 7.93
C LYS A 85 18.89 5.66 7.91
N GLU A 86 19.92 6.24 7.30
CA GLU A 86 20.05 7.71 7.20
C GLU A 86 18.82 8.37 6.54
N ARG A 87 18.26 7.76 5.49
CA ARG A 87 17.14 8.29 4.70
C ARG A 87 16.00 7.31 4.51
N ALA A 88 15.93 6.28 5.35
CA ALA A 88 14.87 5.28 5.27
C ALA A 88 14.55 4.71 6.64
N VAL A 89 13.30 4.29 6.84
CA VAL A 89 12.89 3.54 8.03
C VAL A 89 11.92 2.44 7.61
N GLY A 90 12.04 1.27 8.23
CA GLY A 90 11.20 0.14 7.89
C GLY A 90 11.02 -0.83 9.04
N ILE A 91 10.21 -1.84 8.79
CA ILE A 91 10.02 -2.99 9.66
C ILE A 91 10.53 -4.25 8.96
N ILE A 92 11.23 -5.10 9.72
CA ILE A 92 11.69 -6.42 9.28
C ILE A 92 11.24 -7.48 10.28
N PRO A 93 11.21 -8.78 9.92
CA PRO A 93 10.88 -9.84 10.87
C PRO A 93 11.85 -9.84 12.06
N SER A 94 11.33 -9.86 13.29
CA SER A 94 12.17 -9.96 14.50
C SER A 94 12.75 -11.36 14.69
N VAL A 95 12.13 -12.37 14.08
CA VAL A 95 12.52 -13.78 14.22
C VAL A 95 12.97 -14.29 12.86
N ALA A 96 14.12 -14.96 12.82
CA ALA A 96 14.64 -15.57 11.60
C ALA A 96 13.64 -16.58 11.02
N GLY A 97 13.41 -16.49 9.71
CA GLY A 97 12.46 -17.36 9.00
C GLY A 97 10.98 -17.00 9.16
N TYR A 98 10.64 -16.02 10.01
CA TYR A 98 9.27 -15.52 10.09
C TYR A 98 8.90 -14.78 8.80
N LYS A 99 7.69 -15.05 8.30
CA LYS A 99 7.10 -14.35 7.17
C LYS A 99 5.84 -13.62 7.58
N PHE A 100 5.79 -12.33 7.30
CA PHE A 100 4.56 -11.57 7.48
C PHE A 100 3.51 -12.05 6.47
N ALA A 101 2.24 -12.01 6.86
CA ALA A 101 1.16 -12.14 5.90
C ALA A 101 1.21 -10.94 4.93
N ARG A 102 1.04 -11.18 3.64
CA ARG A 102 1.13 -10.13 2.61
C ARG A 102 0.15 -8.99 2.92
N GLU A 103 -1.06 -9.33 3.31
CA GLU A 103 -2.13 -8.42 3.68
C GLU A 103 -1.71 -7.50 4.83
N SER A 104 -0.92 -7.99 5.78
CA SER A 104 -0.39 -7.18 6.89
C SER A 104 0.66 -6.17 6.42
N LEU A 105 1.48 -6.55 5.42
CA LEU A 105 2.47 -5.66 4.82
C LEU A 105 1.80 -4.57 3.98
N GLU A 106 0.86 -4.94 3.11
CA GLU A 106 0.09 -3.97 2.30
C GLU A 106 -0.64 -2.97 3.19
N GLU A 107 -1.29 -3.46 4.25
CA GLU A 107 -1.97 -2.57 5.20
C GLU A 107 -1.01 -1.66 5.95
N THR A 108 0.17 -2.17 6.34
CA THR A 108 1.20 -1.33 6.98
C THR A 108 1.65 -0.21 6.04
N VAL A 109 1.84 -0.51 4.74
CA VAL A 109 2.16 0.50 3.73
C VAL A 109 1.06 1.55 3.64
N LEU A 110 -0.20 1.15 3.50
CA LEU A 110 -1.35 2.07 3.39
C LEU A 110 -1.48 2.98 4.62
N VAL A 111 -1.34 2.43 5.82
CA VAL A 111 -1.42 3.21 7.07
C VAL A 111 -0.27 4.21 7.17
N VAL A 112 0.96 3.78 6.87
CA VAL A 112 2.15 4.64 6.95
C VAL A 112 2.07 5.75 5.90
N GLN A 113 1.71 5.41 4.66
CA GLN A 113 1.51 6.37 3.59
C GLN A 113 0.46 7.41 4.00
N LYS A 114 -0.72 6.97 4.46
CA LYS A 114 -1.79 7.89 4.87
C LYS A 114 -1.36 8.80 6.02
N LYS A 115 -0.63 8.27 7.01
CA LYS A 115 -0.12 9.06 8.13
C LYS A 115 0.88 10.13 7.69
N LEU A 116 1.80 9.77 6.79
CA LEU A 116 2.80 10.70 6.27
C LEU A 116 2.17 11.78 5.38
N GLU A 117 1.25 11.41 4.48
CA GLU A 117 0.50 12.36 3.63
C GLU A 117 -0.27 13.41 4.46
N MET A 118 -0.76 13.02 5.63
CA MET A 118 -1.49 13.92 6.54
C MET A 118 -0.57 14.76 7.44
N SER A 119 0.72 14.42 7.53
CA SER A 119 1.69 15.15 8.35
C SER A 119 2.23 16.39 7.65
N GLU A 120 2.63 17.41 8.41
CA GLU A 120 3.25 18.63 7.85
C GLU A 120 4.52 18.30 7.05
N VAL A 121 5.36 17.40 7.57
CA VAL A 121 6.62 17.01 6.93
C VAL A 121 6.37 16.24 5.62
N GLY A 122 5.43 15.29 5.61
CA GLY A 122 5.11 14.53 4.40
C GLY A 122 4.40 15.34 3.31
N ARG A 123 3.90 16.54 3.62
CA ARG A 123 3.44 17.51 2.60
C ARG A 123 4.60 18.29 1.97
N MET A 124 5.73 18.40 2.65
CA MET A 124 6.90 19.16 2.18
C MET A 124 7.95 18.28 1.50
N LEU A 125 8.08 17.03 1.94
CA LEU A 125 9.12 16.12 1.46
C LEU A 125 8.51 14.96 0.69
N PRO A 126 9.02 14.64 -0.51
CA PRO A 126 8.65 13.41 -1.18
C PRO A 126 9.11 12.22 -0.34
N PHE A 127 8.29 11.17 -0.32
CA PHE A 127 8.61 9.92 0.32
C PHE A 127 7.95 8.78 -0.46
N CYS A 128 8.41 7.57 -0.21
CA CYS A 128 7.81 6.37 -0.76
C CYS A 128 7.75 5.28 0.30
N ALA A 129 6.53 4.82 0.61
CA ALA A 129 6.30 3.63 1.43
C ALA A 129 5.97 2.44 0.53
N PHE A 130 6.59 1.28 0.74
CA PHE A 130 6.40 0.12 -0.12
C PHE A 130 6.55 -1.20 0.62
N ASN A 131 5.89 -2.23 0.08
CA ASN A 131 5.97 -3.62 0.53
C ASN A 131 7.10 -4.32 -0.24
N GLY A 132 8.17 -4.74 0.45
CA GLY A 132 9.31 -5.44 -0.16
C GLY A 132 9.16 -6.97 -0.21
N GLY A 133 7.98 -7.50 0.11
CA GLY A 133 7.64 -8.93 0.01
C GLY A 133 7.83 -9.71 1.33
N ASN A 134 8.68 -9.23 2.24
CA ASN A 134 8.70 -9.70 3.63
C ASN A 134 9.14 -8.60 4.63
N ASP A 135 9.05 -7.35 4.21
CA ASP A 135 9.36 -6.15 4.98
C ASP A 135 8.53 -4.98 4.43
N VAL A 136 8.51 -3.88 5.18
CA VAL A 136 7.97 -2.60 4.71
C VAL A 136 9.00 -1.53 4.98
N PHE A 137 9.28 -0.70 3.98
CA PHE A 137 10.17 0.45 4.11
C PHE A 137 9.51 1.73 3.65
N VAL A 138 9.96 2.83 4.24
CA VAL A 138 9.69 4.20 3.86
C VAL A 138 11.02 4.87 3.55
N ASP A 139 11.19 5.30 2.32
CA ASP A 139 12.34 6.09 1.89
C ASP A 139 11.97 7.58 1.82
N ILE A 140 12.92 8.44 2.17
CA ILE A 140 12.85 9.88 1.88
C ILE A 140 13.28 10.08 0.42
N GLY A 141 12.38 10.59 -0.40
CA GLY A 141 12.50 10.65 -1.86
C GLY A 141 11.59 9.67 -2.58
N ASP A 142 11.45 9.87 -3.89
CA ASP A 142 10.74 8.95 -4.77
C ASP A 142 11.50 8.77 -6.10
N LYS A 143 11.04 7.83 -6.93
CA LYS A 143 11.73 7.51 -8.21
C LYS A 143 11.72 8.65 -9.21
N SER A 144 10.82 9.63 -9.09
CA SER A 144 10.83 10.81 -9.99
C SER A 144 12.11 11.61 -9.82
N TRP A 145 12.59 11.79 -8.58
CA TRP A 145 13.84 12.48 -8.30
C TRP A 145 15.04 11.77 -8.92
N GLY A 146 15.07 10.44 -8.88
CA GLY A 146 16.10 9.66 -9.57
C GLY A 146 16.12 9.92 -11.08
N VAL A 147 14.95 9.93 -11.72
CA VAL A 147 14.83 10.23 -13.16
C VAL A 147 15.24 11.68 -13.46
N LEU A 148 14.83 12.65 -12.65
CA LEU A 148 15.19 14.07 -12.79
C LEU A 148 16.70 14.28 -12.70
N VAL A 149 17.36 13.62 -11.75
CA VAL A 149 18.82 13.66 -11.61
C VAL A 149 19.51 13.10 -12.85
N CYS A 150 19.03 11.97 -13.38
CA CYS A 150 19.55 11.41 -14.63
C CYS A 150 19.36 12.38 -15.81
N GLN A 151 18.18 12.98 -15.94
CA GLN A 151 17.87 13.95 -17.00
C GLN A 151 18.80 15.17 -16.97
N GLU A 152 19.08 15.69 -15.78
CA GLU A 152 19.98 16.81 -15.58
C GLU A 152 21.44 16.40 -15.86
N TYR A 153 21.88 15.29 -15.28
CA TYR A 153 23.26 14.83 -15.40
C TYR A 153 23.64 14.52 -16.86
N PHE A 154 22.85 13.70 -17.55
CA PHE A 154 23.14 13.32 -18.94
C PHE A 154 22.82 14.44 -19.94
N GLY A 155 21.87 15.32 -19.62
CA GLY A 155 21.60 16.50 -20.42
C GLY A 155 22.74 17.51 -20.35
N GLY A 156 23.31 17.70 -19.15
CA GLY A 156 24.36 18.69 -18.89
C GLY A 156 25.62 18.43 -19.71
N VAL A 157 25.89 17.17 -20.05
CA VAL A 157 26.95 16.76 -20.98
C VAL A 157 26.77 17.42 -22.37
N ASN A 158 25.53 17.69 -22.77
CA ASN A 158 25.17 18.30 -24.06
C ASN A 158 24.67 19.76 -23.93
N GLY A 159 24.92 20.42 -22.78
CA GLY A 159 24.59 21.83 -22.57
C GLY A 159 23.12 22.12 -22.25
N GLY A 160 22.36 21.17 -21.70
CA GLY A 160 20.97 21.40 -21.29
C GLY A 160 20.42 20.32 -20.36
N ARG A 161 19.10 20.16 -20.28
CA ARG A 161 18.46 19.04 -19.56
C ARG A 161 17.74 18.14 -20.56
N ILE A 162 17.77 16.82 -20.34
CA ILE A 162 16.94 15.89 -21.13
C ILE A 162 15.48 16.06 -20.69
N GLY A 163 14.61 16.45 -21.62
CA GLY A 163 13.17 16.56 -21.35
C GLY A 163 12.50 15.20 -21.17
N GLY A 164 11.34 15.18 -20.52
CA GLY A 164 10.55 13.97 -20.28
C GLY A 164 10.12 13.27 -21.57
N GLU A 165 9.90 14.03 -22.64
CA GLU A 165 9.60 13.56 -24.00
C GLU A 165 10.75 12.79 -24.65
N ARG A 166 11.98 12.95 -24.13
CA ARG A 166 13.17 12.19 -24.54
C ARG A 166 13.67 11.25 -23.45
N THR A 167 12.80 10.89 -22.51
CA THR A 167 13.12 10.00 -21.40
C THR A 167 12.16 8.82 -21.39
N LEU A 168 12.72 7.61 -21.39
CA LEU A 168 11.98 6.37 -21.15
C LEU A 168 12.48 5.72 -19.85
N HIS A 169 11.59 5.60 -18.88
CA HIS A 169 11.75 4.80 -17.69
C HIS A 169 11.12 3.42 -17.91
N VAL A 170 11.78 2.36 -17.45
CA VAL A 170 11.28 0.98 -17.53
C VAL A 170 11.21 0.44 -16.11
N GLY A 171 10.03 -0.03 -15.69
CA GLY A 171 9.76 -0.52 -14.34
C GLY A 171 8.64 -1.55 -14.30
N ASP A 172 8.42 -2.19 -13.16
CA ASP A 172 7.47 -3.29 -12.98
C ASP A 172 6.28 -2.86 -12.09
N GLN A 173 5.06 -2.89 -12.63
CA GLN A 173 3.88 -2.42 -11.89
C GLN A 173 3.09 -3.54 -11.18
N PHE A 174 3.64 -4.77 -11.09
CA PHE A 174 2.85 -5.93 -10.65
C PHE A 174 2.69 -6.05 -9.13
N LEU A 175 3.35 -5.19 -8.33
CA LEU A 175 3.29 -5.21 -6.87
C LEU A 175 2.64 -3.92 -6.33
N SER A 176 1.31 -4.02 -6.16
CA SER A 176 0.38 -3.27 -5.29
C SER A 176 0.22 -1.73 -5.40
N ALA A 177 -0.91 -1.28 -4.84
CA ALA A 177 -1.35 0.12 -4.78
C ALA A 177 -0.35 0.93 -3.95
N GLY A 178 0.23 1.98 -4.55
CA GLY A 178 1.31 2.78 -3.94
C GLY A 178 2.69 2.54 -4.56
N SER A 179 2.80 1.75 -5.64
CA SER A 179 4.07 1.46 -6.34
C SER A 179 4.95 2.70 -6.56
N ASN A 180 6.23 2.53 -6.21
CA ASN A 180 7.26 3.56 -6.29
C ASN A 180 7.56 4.01 -7.73
N ASP A 181 7.25 3.19 -8.75
CA ASP A 181 7.46 3.49 -10.18
C ASP A 181 6.44 4.47 -10.75
N PHE A 182 5.27 4.62 -10.12
CA PHE A 182 4.25 5.58 -10.57
C PHE A 182 4.81 7.02 -10.59
N LYS A 183 5.66 7.37 -9.63
CA LYS A 183 6.24 8.71 -9.55
C LYS A 183 7.18 8.99 -10.72
N ALA A 184 7.87 7.99 -11.27
CA ALA A 184 8.73 8.17 -12.44
C ALA A 184 7.94 8.65 -13.68
N ARG A 185 6.68 8.21 -13.83
CA ARG A 185 5.78 8.64 -14.93
C ARG A 185 5.52 10.15 -14.95
N VAL A 186 5.62 10.83 -13.81
CA VAL A 186 5.36 12.28 -13.73
C VAL A 186 6.44 13.08 -14.47
N VAL A 187 7.62 12.49 -14.67
CA VAL A 187 8.81 13.20 -15.18
C VAL A 187 9.39 12.59 -16.46
N GLY A 188 8.82 11.48 -16.96
CA GLY A 188 9.23 10.85 -18.22
C GLY A 188 8.23 9.78 -18.67
N THR A 189 8.38 9.34 -19.93
CA THR A 189 7.61 8.20 -20.45
C THR A 189 7.94 6.96 -19.63
N THR A 190 6.95 6.14 -19.28
CA THR A 190 7.17 4.91 -18.50
C THR A 190 6.60 3.71 -19.23
N ALA A 191 7.42 2.67 -19.42
CA ALA A 191 7.00 1.36 -19.88
C ALA A 191 6.91 0.40 -18.69
N TRP A 192 5.82 -0.34 -18.62
CA TRP A 192 5.59 -1.35 -17.59
C TRP A 192 5.89 -2.74 -18.13
N ILE A 193 6.77 -3.45 -17.42
CA ILE A 193 7.22 -4.80 -17.79
C ILE A 193 6.88 -5.79 -16.67
N ALA A 194 6.50 -7.00 -17.04
CA ALA A 194 6.19 -8.09 -16.12
C ALA A 194 7.34 -9.08 -15.95
N SER A 195 8.31 -9.04 -16.88
CA SER A 195 9.39 -10.02 -16.93
C SER A 195 10.62 -9.46 -17.64
N PRO A 196 11.81 -10.04 -17.40
CA PRO A 196 13.00 -9.71 -18.17
C PRO A 196 12.84 -9.92 -19.68
N ARG A 197 11.99 -10.87 -20.09
CA ARG A 197 11.70 -11.10 -21.51
C ARG A 197 11.01 -9.90 -22.15
N GLU A 198 10.00 -9.35 -21.47
CA GLU A 198 9.30 -8.14 -21.96
C GLU A 198 10.24 -6.92 -21.99
N THR A 199 11.21 -6.84 -21.09
CA THR A 199 12.27 -5.83 -21.19
C THR A 199 13.04 -5.96 -22.50
N VAL A 200 13.44 -7.18 -22.88
CA VAL A 200 14.18 -7.41 -24.12
C VAL A 200 13.34 -7.03 -25.33
N GLU A 201 12.08 -7.50 -25.38
CA GLU A 201 11.14 -7.17 -26.47
C GLU A 201 10.96 -5.65 -26.63
N LEU A 202 10.78 -4.92 -25.53
CA LEU A 202 10.68 -3.45 -25.53
C LEU A 202 11.95 -2.77 -26.05
N LEU A 203 13.12 -3.27 -25.65
CA LEU A 203 14.40 -2.70 -26.08
C LEU A 203 14.68 -2.97 -27.56
N ASP A 204 14.28 -4.13 -28.07
CA ASP A 204 14.37 -4.46 -29.50
C ASP A 204 13.45 -3.56 -30.33
N GLU A 205 12.19 -3.33 -29.90
CA GLU A 205 11.28 -2.39 -30.55
C GLU A 205 11.84 -0.96 -30.56
N LEU A 206 12.41 -0.51 -29.43
CA LEU A 206 13.02 0.82 -29.33
C LEU A 206 14.21 0.96 -30.29
N LYS A 207 15.03 -0.09 -30.40
CA LYS A 207 16.16 -0.12 -31.34
C LYS A 207 15.67 0.05 -32.78
N GLU A 208 14.66 -0.69 -33.21
CA GLU A 208 14.10 -0.55 -34.56
C GLU A 208 13.55 0.86 -34.83
N LEU A 209 12.91 1.49 -33.84
CA LEU A 209 12.39 2.84 -33.99
C LEU A 209 13.51 3.88 -34.17
N ILE A 210 14.62 3.72 -33.44
CA ILE A 210 15.80 4.58 -33.57
C ILE A 210 16.40 4.42 -34.97
N GLU A 211 16.62 3.18 -35.42
CA GLU A 211 17.18 2.89 -36.75
C GLU A 211 16.28 3.43 -37.88
N LYS A 212 14.95 3.28 -37.77
CA LYS A 212 13.99 3.84 -38.74
C LYS A 212 14.05 5.38 -38.76
N LYS A 213 14.20 6.02 -37.61
CA LYS A 213 14.32 7.48 -37.53
C LYS A 213 15.60 7.98 -38.21
N GLU A 214 16.72 7.33 -37.93
CA GLU A 214 18.02 7.65 -38.56
C GLU A 214 17.98 7.46 -40.09
N ALA A 215 17.37 6.37 -40.56
CA ALA A 215 17.21 6.10 -41.99
C ALA A 215 16.34 7.14 -42.72
N ASN A 216 15.38 7.75 -42.01
CA ASN A 216 14.48 8.76 -42.56
C ASN A 216 15.06 10.19 -42.52
N GLY A 217 16.27 10.39 -41.98
CA GLY A 217 16.98 11.67 -42.01
C GLY A 217 16.33 12.80 -41.19
N VAL A 218 15.56 12.46 -40.14
CA VAL A 218 14.93 13.41 -39.21
C VAL A 218 15.55 13.31 -37.81
#